data_AF-A0A845KYD3-F1
#
_entry.id   AF-A0A845KYD3-F1
#
_cell.length_a   1.000
_cell.length_b   1.000
_cell.length_c   1.000
_cell.angle_alpha   90.00
_cell.angle_beta   90.00
_cell.angle_gamma   90.00
#
_symmetry.space_group_name_H-M   'P 1'
#
loop_
_entity.id
_entity.type
_entity.pdbx_description
1 polymer ?
#
loop_
_entity_poly.entity_id
_entity_poly.type
_entity_poly.pdbx_seq_one_letter_code
_entity_poly.pdbx_strand_id
1 'polypeptide(L)'
;MKGSPFARLLTLVIVVAFALVGYFALTKDQNPHGDLAEWEREHGRVVNTNRDPERFCYKCHTEKSAYCVRCHQQRGVRLENPLP
;
A
#
# COMPACT_ATOMS: atom_id res chain seq x y z
N MET A 1 -18.71 3.62 41.02
CA MET A 1 -17.65 2.67 41.41
C MET A 1 -16.30 3.37 41.35
N LYS A 2 -15.61 3.61 42.49
CA LYS A 2 -14.24 4.15 42.50
C LYS A 2 -13.27 3.00 42.25
N GLY A 3 -12.91 2.78 40.98
CA GLY A 3 -11.92 1.77 40.60
C GLY A 3 -10.53 2.06 41.17
N SER A 4 -9.77 1.00 41.46
CA SER A 4 -8.38 1.07 41.93
C SER A 4 -7.53 1.94 41.01
N PRO A 5 -6.62 2.79 41.54
CA PRO A 5 -5.72 3.61 40.73
C PRO A 5 -4.86 2.76 39.78
N PHE A 6 -4.49 1.54 40.20
CA PHE A 6 -3.79 0.58 39.37
C PHE A 6 -4.64 0.11 38.18
N ALA A 7 -5.91 -0.22 38.42
CA ALA A 7 -6.83 -0.65 37.36
C ALA A 7 -7.02 0.47 36.32
N ARG A 8 -7.13 1.73 36.77
CA ARG A 8 -7.24 2.90 35.89
C ARG A 8 -5.99 3.09 35.02
N LEU A 9 -4.80 2.94 35.61
CA LEU A 9 -3.54 3.03 34.89
C LEU A 9 -3.41 1.91 33.85
N LEU A 10 -3.73 0.68 34.23
CA LEU A 10 -3.71 -0.47 33.32
C LEU A 10 -4.67 -0.28 32.14
N THR A 11 -5.91 0.16 32.41
CA THR A 11 -6.87 0.48 31.34
C THR A 11 -6.34 1.55 30.41
N LEU A 12 -5.73 2.63 30.94
CA LEU A 12 -5.17 3.69 30.12
C LEU A 12 -4.07 3.18 29.18
N VAL A 13 -3.15 2.35 29.70
CA VAL A 13 -2.07 1.76 28.91
C VAL A 13 -2.61 0.90 27.77
N ILE A 14 -3.62 0.07 28.06
CA ILE A 14 -4.26 -0.79 27.05
C ILE A 14 -4.92 0.07 25.96
N VAL A 15 -5.67 1.11 26.34
CA VAL A 15 -6.32 2.02 25.39
C VAL A 15 -5.28 2.71 24.49
N VAL A 16 -4.18 3.21 25.06
CA VAL A 16 -3.10 3.83 24.30
C VAL A 16 -2.44 2.81 23.35
N ALA A 17 -2.17 1.59 23.81
CA ALA A 17 -1.60 0.55 22.98
C ALA A 17 -2.50 0.20 21.78
N PHE A 18 -3.82 0.05 22.00
CA PHE A 18 -4.78 -0.18 20.92
C PHE A 18 -4.86 0.99 19.95
N ALA A 19 -4.85 2.24 20.45
CA ALA A 19 -4.84 3.43 19.61
C ALA A 19 -3.57 3.50 18.74
N LEU A 20 -2.41 3.14 19.29
CA LEU A 20 -1.14 3.10 18.55
C LEU A 20 -1.15 2.01 17.48
N VAL A 21 -1.61 0.79 17.80
CA VAL A 21 -1.73 -0.30 16.82
C VAL A 21 -2.68 0.12 15.70
N GLY A 22 -3.83 0.70 16.02
CA GLY A 22 -4.79 1.22 15.05
C GLY A 22 -4.19 2.33 14.18
N TYR A 23 -3.49 3.29 14.79
CA TYR A 23 -2.77 4.34 14.08
C TYR A 23 -1.80 3.75 13.06
N PHE A 24 -0.87 2.89 13.50
CA PHE A 24 0.10 2.28 12.60
C PHE A 24 -0.55 1.36 11.57
N ALA A 25 -1.63 0.65 11.88
CA ALA A 25 -2.33 -0.19 10.91
C ALA A 25 -3.03 0.64 9.82
N LEU A 26 -3.48 1.85 10.15
CA LEU A 26 -4.18 2.77 9.24
C LEU A 26 -3.22 3.71 8.49
N THR A 27 -2.07 4.05 9.08
CA THR A 27 -1.09 4.96 8.47
C THR A 27 0.08 4.25 7.81
N LYS A 28 0.30 2.95 8.08
CA LYS A 28 1.25 2.18 7.29
C LYS A 28 0.69 2.09 5.89
N ASP A 29 1.37 2.73 4.96
CA ASP A 29 1.04 2.70 3.54
C ASP A 29 0.71 1.26 3.16
N GLN A 30 -0.56 1.02 2.85
CA GLN A 30 -1.02 -0.27 2.35
C GLN A 30 -0.52 -0.53 0.93
N ASN A 31 0.36 0.34 0.42
CA ASN A 31 1.05 0.13 -0.82
C ASN A 31 1.87 -1.17 -0.68
N PRO A 32 1.47 -2.27 -1.37
CA PRO A 32 2.23 -3.52 -1.34
C PRO A 32 3.64 -3.35 -1.93
N HIS A 33 3.89 -2.19 -2.54
CA HIS A 33 5.16 -1.82 -3.11
C HIS A 33 6.06 -0.96 -2.21
N GLY A 34 5.69 -0.74 -0.95
CA GLY A 34 6.50 0.03 0.00
C GLY A 34 6.40 1.54 -0.21
N ASP A 35 7.52 2.25 -0.12
CA ASP A 35 7.56 3.70 -0.33
C ASP A 35 7.06 4.05 -1.73
N LEU A 36 6.00 4.86 -1.78
CA LEU A 36 5.32 5.15 -3.05
C LEU A 36 6.21 5.95 -4.00
N ALA A 37 6.97 6.92 -3.49
CA ALA A 37 7.80 7.78 -4.33
C ALA A 37 8.98 6.99 -4.94
N GLU A 38 9.58 6.09 -4.17
CA GLU A 38 10.59 5.16 -4.65
C GLU A 38 10.01 4.18 -5.67
N TRP A 39 8.84 3.60 -5.36
CA TRP A 39 8.17 2.71 -6.28
C TRP A 39 7.83 3.38 -7.60
N GLU A 40 7.29 4.60 -7.60
CA GLU A 40 6.94 5.33 -8.84
C GLU A 40 8.14 5.54 -9.75
N ARG A 41 9.30 5.92 -9.19
CA ARG A 41 10.55 6.09 -9.94
C ARG A 41 11.01 4.78 -10.59
N GLU A 42 11.08 3.72 -9.81
CA GLU A 42 11.55 2.42 -10.30
C GLU A 42 10.53 1.77 -11.26
N HIS A 43 9.23 1.91 -10.99
CA HIS A 43 8.16 1.45 -11.86
C HIS A 43 8.25 2.10 -13.24
N GLY A 44 8.38 3.43 -13.30
CA GLY A 44 8.55 4.16 -14.57
C GLY A 44 9.80 3.71 -15.33
N ARG A 45 10.92 3.52 -14.64
CA ARG A 45 12.16 3.00 -15.25
C ARG A 45 11.97 1.60 -15.82
N VAL A 46 11.35 0.69 -15.06
CA VAL A 46 11.13 -0.70 -15.48
C VAL A 46 10.16 -0.78 -16.65
N VAL A 47 9.04 -0.05 -16.62
CA VAL A 47 8.06 -0.02 -17.72
C VAL A 47 8.70 0.48 -19.01
N ASN A 48 9.52 1.53 -18.95
CA ASN A 48 10.16 2.11 -20.13
C ASN A 48 11.29 1.25 -20.72
N THR A 49 11.86 0.33 -19.93
CA THR A 49 13.05 -0.45 -20.34
C THR A 49 12.76 -1.93 -20.54
N ASN A 50 11.66 -2.44 -19.99
CA ASN A 50 11.30 -3.84 -20.11
C ASN A 50 10.60 -4.13 -21.44
N ARG A 51 11.20 -5.01 -22.24
CA ARG A 51 10.63 -5.50 -23.52
C ARG A 51 9.76 -6.74 -23.37
N ASP A 52 9.69 -7.32 -22.17
CA ASP A 52 8.95 -8.55 -21.87
C ASP A 52 8.19 -8.43 -20.53
N PRO A 53 7.03 -7.75 -20.54
CA PRO A 53 6.18 -7.61 -19.36
C PRO A 53 5.60 -8.95 -18.88
N GLU A 54 5.44 -9.94 -19.77
CA GLU A 54 4.95 -11.27 -19.38
C GLU A 54 5.87 -11.96 -18.39
N ARG A 55 7.18 -11.91 -18.65
CA ARG A 55 8.16 -12.57 -17.80
C ARG A 55 8.49 -11.82 -16.51
N PHE A 56 8.32 -10.50 -16.49
CA PHE A 56 8.75 -9.67 -15.36
C PHE A 56 7.59 -9.24 -14.46
N CYS A 57 6.47 -8.83 -15.04
CA CYS A 57 5.33 -8.30 -14.30
C CYS A 57 4.37 -9.42 -13.88
N TYR A 58 4.04 -10.35 -14.78
CA TYR A 58 3.01 -11.38 -14.51
C TYR A 58 3.44 -12.50 -13.56
N LYS A 59 4.70 -12.51 -13.09
CA LYS A 59 5.15 -13.37 -11.99
C LYS A 59 4.49 -13.03 -10.66
N CYS A 60 4.25 -11.75 -10.43
CA CYS A 60 3.58 -11.24 -9.22
C CYS A 60 2.19 -10.68 -9.52
N HIS A 61 1.94 -10.26 -10.77
CA HIS A 61 0.65 -9.77 -11.26
C HIS A 61 -0.04 -10.83 -12.13
N THR A 62 -0.46 -11.93 -11.50
CA THR A 62 -0.93 -13.15 -12.18
C THR A 62 -2.32 -13.04 -12.80
N GLU A 63 -3.14 -12.07 -12.40
CA GLU A 63 -4.42 -11.78 -13.07
C GLU A 63 -4.17 -10.91 -14.32
N LYS A 64 -4.30 -11.53 -15.50
CA LYS A 64 -4.02 -10.90 -16.82
C LYS A 64 -4.93 -9.70 -17.14
N SER A 65 -6.08 -9.56 -16.49
CA SER A 65 -6.99 -8.43 -16.71
C SER A 65 -6.78 -7.30 -15.70
N ALA A 66 -6.13 -6.25 -16.18
CA ALA A 66 -6.33 -4.86 -15.77
C ALA A 66 -5.76 -4.36 -14.43
N TYR A 67 -4.62 -4.84 -13.92
CA TYR A 67 -4.02 -4.18 -12.74
C TYR A 67 -3.32 -2.86 -13.08
N CYS A 68 -2.61 -2.79 -14.20
CA CYS A 68 -2.03 -1.53 -14.67
C CYS A 68 -3.14 -0.51 -14.95
N VAL A 69 -4.13 -0.89 -15.75
CA VAL A 69 -5.28 -0.03 -16.08
C VAL A 69 -6.06 0.38 -14.83
N ARG A 70 -6.38 -0.56 -13.92
CA ARG A 70 -7.11 -0.25 -12.68
C ARG A 70 -6.33 0.70 -11.77
N CYS A 71 -5.02 0.48 -11.59
CA CYS A 71 -4.18 1.35 -10.77
C CYS A 71 -4.10 2.75 -11.39
N HIS A 72 -3.83 2.84 -12.70
CA HIS A 72 -3.77 4.12 -13.42
C HIS A 72 -5.12 4.86 -13.39
N GLN A 73 -6.25 4.16 -13.52
CA GLN A 73 -7.59 4.74 -13.41
C GLN A 73 -7.89 5.25 -12.00
N GLN A 74 -7.63 4.44 -10.95
CA GLN A 74 -7.86 4.83 -9.56
C GLN A 74 -7.02 6.04 -9.15
N ARG A 75 -5.80 6.16 -9.68
CA ARG A 75 -4.86 7.24 -9.39
C ARG A 75 -4.97 8.42 -10.36
N GLY A 76 -5.84 8.35 -11.36
CA GLY A 76 -6.00 9.41 -12.36
C GLY A 76 -4.80 9.62 -13.27
N VAL A 77 -3.89 8.65 -13.36
CA VAL A 77 -2.69 8.73 -14.21
C VAL A 77 -3.10 8.46 -15.64
N ARG A 78 -3.00 9.49 -16.49
CA ARG A 78 -3.23 9.34 -17.93
C ARG A 78 -2.01 8.70 -18.57
N LEU A 79 -2.25 7.61 -19.29
CA LEU A 79 -1.26 6.99 -20.13
C LEU A 79 -1.24 7.70 -21.48
N GLU A 80 -0.05 8.02 -21.99
CA GLU A 80 0.12 8.57 -23.34
C GLU A 80 -0.35 7.56 -24.40
N ASN A 81 -0.11 6.27 -24.16
CA ASN A 81 -0.55 5.15 -24.98
C ASN A 81 -1.45 4.21 -24.17
N PRO A 82 -2.60 3.77 -24.72
CA PRO A 82 -3.46 2.81 -24.04
C PRO A 82 -2.71 1.51 -23.75
N LEU A 83 -2.89 0.96 -22.55
CA LEU A 83 -2.44 -0.40 -22.26
C LEU A 83 -3.42 -1.41 -22.89
N PRO A 84 -2.92 -2.57 -23.38
CA PRO A 84 -3.75 -3.61 -23.96
C PRO A 84 -4.78 -4.18 -22.98
#